data_AF-A0A4R6F3N6-F1
#
_entry.id   AF-A0A4R6F3N6-F1
#
_cell.length_a   1.000
_cell.length_b   1.000
_cell.length_c   1.000
_cell.angle_alpha   90.00
_cell.angle_beta   90.00
_cell.angle_gamma   90.00
#
_symmetry.space_group_name_H-M   'P 1'
#
loop_
_entity.id
_entity.type
_entity.pdbx_description
1 polymer ?
#
loop_
_entity_poly.entity_id
_entity_poly.type
_entity_poly.pdbx_seq_one_letter_code
_entity_poly.pdbx_strand_id
1 'polypeptide(L)'
;MNVADLTGVALDYWVARSLHDFVREIHFTDSGRTVAIRGSDRGRPWDGRFTPSTSWEAAAVVLERAQRLELSERVHPGVVHCVAAFEGGHRTVEGRGESLRTALLRAFVASRFGDAVPDVLRQSQSLVGTRAEPIGEQRASTSFEDPPSPDGRIGDIQSAPR
;
A
#
# COMPACT_ATOMS: atom_id res chain seq x y z
N MET A 1 -10.75 0.82 13.15
CA MET A 1 -11.31 -0.46 12.66
C MET A 1 -10.67 -1.63 13.41
N ASN A 2 -11.45 -2.65 13.76
CA ASN A 2 -10.92 -3.91 14.30
C ASN A 2 -10.31 -4.75 13.18
N VAL A 3 -9.13 -5.32 13.40
CA VAL A 3 -8.44 -6.17 12.41
C VAL A 3 -9.26 -7.41 12.06
N ALA A 4 -10.01 -7.95 13.02
CA ALA A 4 -10.90 -9.09 12.80
C ALA A 4 -12.01 -8.81 11.78
N ASP A 5 -12.37 -7.55 11.57
CA ASP A 5 -13.46 -7.12 10.68
C ASP A 5 -12.95 -6.62 9.32
N LEU A 6 -11.63 -6.54 9.12
CA LEU A 6 -11.05 -6.05 7.86
C LEU A 6 -11.42 -6.97 6.70
N THR A 7 -11.92 -6.38 5.61
CA THR A 7 -12.29 -7.11 4.39
C THR A 7 -11.99 -6.29 3.14
N GLY A 8 -11.92 -6.97 1.99
CA GLY A 8 -11.67 -6.38 0.67
C GLY A 8 -10.50 -5.39 0.67
N VAL A 9 -10.73 -4.20 0.11
CA VAL A 9 -9.72 -3.14 -0.04
C VAL A 9 -9.10 -2.70 1.28
N ALA A 10 -9.87 -2.71 2.37
CA ALA A 10 -9.34 -2.33 3.67
C ALA A 10 -8.32 -3.36 4.17
N LEU A 11 -8.61 -4.65 3.98
CA LEU A 11 -7.68 -5.72 4.28
C LEU A 11 -6.45 -5.66 3.37
N ASP A 12 -6.64 -5.48 2.05
CA ASP A 12 -5.54 -5.38 1.09
C ASP A 12 -4.58 -4.23 1.43
N TYR A 13 -5.14 -3.06 1.78
CA TYR A 13 -4.37 -1.89 2.19
C TYR A 13 -3.53 -2.16 3.44
N TRP A 14 -4.13 -2.74 4.48
CA TRP A 14 -3.41 -3.01 5.72
C TRP A 14 -2.37 -4.13 5.60
N VAL A 15 -2.59 -5.10 4.70
CA VAL A 15 -1.57 -6.07 4.33
C VAL A 15 -0.39 -5.39 3.64
N ALA A 16 -0.65 -4.50 2.68
CA ALA A 16 0.40 -3.71 2.02
C ALA A 16 1.19 -2.86 3.04
N ARG A 17 0.51 -2.20 3.97
CA ARG A 17 1.14 -1.45 5.08
C ARG A 17 1.99 -2.32 6.01
N SER A 18 1.64 -3.60 6.14
CA SER A 18 2.38 -4.56 6.97
C SER A 18 3.69 -5.01 6.33
N LEU A 19 3.79 -4.95 5.00
CA LEU A 19 4.94 -5.36 4.18
C LEU A 19 5.95 -4.23 3.95
N HIS A 20 6.33 -3.50 4.99
CA HIS A 20 7.21 -2.32 4.90
C HIS A 20 8.67 -2.62 4.52
N ASP A 21 9.09 -3.88 4.61
CA ASP A 21 10.35 -4.41 4.10
C ASP A 21 10.37 -4.43 2.56
N PHE A 22 9.20 -4.64 1.96
CA PHE A 22 8.98 -4.87 0.53
C PHE A 22 8.36 -3.64 -0.16
N VAL A 23 7.25 -3.15 0.38
CA VAL A 23 6.43 -2.08 -0.18
C VAL A 23 7.05 -0.72 0.12
N ARG A 24 7.24 0.06 -0.94
CA ARG A 24 7.75 1.44 -0.90
C ARG A 24 6.66 2.46 -1.18
N GLU A 25 5.72 2.14 -2.05
CA GLU A 25 4.59 3.01 -2.36
C GLU A 25 3.29 2.21 -2.37
N ILE A 26 2.21 2.85 -1.92
CA ILE A 26 0.85 2.36 -2.02
C ILE A 26 0.06 3.40 -2.81
N HIS A 27 -0.65 2.93 -3.83
CA HIS A 27 -1.58 3.72 -4.62
C HIS A 27 -2.97 3.08 -4.57
N PHE A 28 -3.96 3.92 -4.88
CA PHE A 28 -5.33 3.47 -5.05
C PHE A 28 -5.74 3.68 -6.50
N THR A 29 -6.23 2.61 -7.13
CA THR A 29 -6.72 2.60 -8.51
C THR A 29 -8.20 2.24 -8.53
N ASP A 30 -8.82 2.31 -9.70
CA ASP A 30 -10.24 1.99 -9.89
C ASP A 30 -11.15 2.76 -8.91
N SER A 31 -11.00 4.09 -8.89
CA SER A 31 -11.74 5.00 -8.01
C SER A 31 -11.62 4.66 -6.51
N GLY A 32 -10.47 4.13 -6.09
CA GLY A 32 -10.24 3.76 -4.69
C GLY A 32 -10.59 2.32 -4.34
N ARG A 33 -11.02 1.50 -5.32
CA ARG A 33 -11.47 0.12 -5.08
C ARG A 33 -10.38 -0.94 -5.24
N THR A 34 -9.18 -0.55 -5.66
CA THR A 34 -8.06 -1.49 -5.81
C THR A 34 -6.79 -0.88 -5.25
N VAL A 35 -6.07 -1.64 -4.44
CA VAL A 35 -4.73 -1.27 -3.98
C VAL A 35 -3.72 -1.67 -5.08
N ALA A 36 -2.80 -0.76 -5.40
CA ALA A 36 -1.62 -1.05 -6.18
C ALA A 36 -0.39 -0.70 -5.34
N ILE A 37 0.69 -1.46 -5.47
CA ILE A 37 1.92 -1.22 -4.72
C ILE A 37 3.10 -1.10 -5.67
N ARG A 38 4.13 -0.39 -5.21
CA ARG A 38 5.47 -0.44 -5.76
C ARG A 38 6.47 -0.83 -4.70
N GLY A 39 7.41 -1.69 -5.05
CA GLY A 39 8.38 -2.22 -4.10
C GLY A 39 9.37 -3.18 -4.72
N SER A 40 10.15 -3.84 -3.87
CA SER A 40 11.05 -4.92 -4.27
C SER A 40 11.02 -6.03 -3.24
N ASP A 41 10.53 -7.21 -3.65
CA ASP A 41 10.49 -8.39 -2.78
C ASP A 41 11.69 -9.28 -3.09
N ARG A 42 12.62 -9.43 -2.14
CA ARG A 42 13.83 -10.26 -2.30
C ARG A 42 14.59 -10.00 -3.62
N GLY A 43 14.66 -8.73 -4.04
CA GLY A 43 15.35 -8.29 -5.26
C GLY A 43 14.49 -8.35 -6.54
N ARG A 44 13.24 -8.82 -6.48
CA ARG A 44 12.30 -8.78 -7.60
C ARG A 44 11.42 -7.54 -7.50
N PRO A 45 11.37 -6.68 -8.54
CA PRO A 45 10.50 -5.52 -8.51
C PRO A 45 9.03 -5.96 -8.53
N TRP A 46 8.20 -5.23 -7.80
CA TRP A 46 6.74 -5.28 -7.92
C TRP A 46 6.25 -3.90 -8.29
N ASP A 47 5.46 -3.81 -9.36
CA ASP A 47 4.70 -2.61 -9.73
C ASP A 47 3.35 -3.06 -10.30
N GLY A 48 2.28 -2.88 -9.53
CA GLY A 48 0.96 -3.27 -9.99
C GLY A 48 -0.05 -3.52 -8.88
N ARG A 49 -1.17 -4.13 -9.28
CA ARG A 49 -2.29 -4.44 -8.37
C ARG A 49 -1.84 -5.40 -7.28
N PHE A 50 -2.38 -5.18 -6.09
CA PHE A 50 -2.13 -5.99 -4.91
C PHE A 50 -3.46 -6.25 -4.21
N THR A 51 -4.05 -7.41 -4.50
CA THR A 51 -5.37 -7.81 -3.99
C THR A 51 -5.29 -9.14 -3.25
N PRO A 52 -4.51 -9.24 -2.16
CA PRO A 52 -4.31 -10.50 -1.44
C PRO A 52 -5.61 -11.06 -0.85
N SER A 53 -6.62 -10.25 -0.55
CA SER A 53 -7.92 -10.74 -0.06
C SER A 53 -8.67 -11.59 -1.09
N THR A 54 -8.41 -11.40 -2.38
CA THR A 54 -9.09 -12.10 -3.50
C THR A 54 -8.15 -13.00 -4.33
N SER A 55 -6.83 -12.74 -4.34
CA SER A 55 -5.83 -13.49 -5.11
C SER A 55 -4.83 -14.21 -4.19
N TRP A 56 -4.65 -15.51 -4.43
CA TRP A 56 -3.62 -16.30 -3.74
C TRP A 56 -2.20 -15.95 -4.18
N GLU A 57 -2.00 -15.53 -5.43
CA GLU A 57 -0.70 -15.09 -5.91
C GLU A 57 -0.18 -13.89 -5.09
N ALA A 58 -1.04 -12.90 -4.84
CA ALA A 58 -0.69 -11.77 -3.98
C ALA A 58 -0.58 -12.17 -2.50
N ALA A 59 -1.42 -13.09 -2.02
CA ALA A 59 -1.38 -13.56 -0.63
C ALA A 59 -0.16 -14.45 -0.32
N ALA A 60 0.43 -15.11 -1.33
CA ALA A 60 1.61 -15.96 -1.17
C ALA A 60 2.81 -15.18 -0.59
N VAL A 61 2.92 -13.89 -0.91
CA VAL A 61 3.94 -12.98 -0.33
C VAL A 61 3.88 -12.94 1.20
N VAL A 62 2.69 -13.04 1.78
CA VAL A 62 2.49 -13.13 3.24
C VAL A 62 2.78 -14.53 3.76
N LEU A 63 2.34 -15.56 3.02
CA LEU A 63 2.55 -16.96 3.39
C LEU A 63 4.05 -17.30 3.47
N GLU A 64 4.84 -16.82 2.51
CA GLU A 64 6.29 -17.03 2.45
C GLU A 64 7.08 -16.33 3.57
N ARG A 65 6.42 -15.49 4.37
CA ARG A 65 6.97 -14.84 5.57
C ARG A 65 6.54 -15.53 6.86
N ALA A 66 5.71 -16.56 6.79
CA ALA A 66 5.27 -17.31 7.96
C ALA A 66 6.39 -18.28 8.40
N GLN A 67 6.84 -18.15 9.65
CA GLN A 67 7.80 -19.07 10.27
C GLN A 67 7.10 -20.26 10.92
N ARG A 68 5.87 -20.06 11.39
CA ARG A 68 4.98 -21.10 11.92
C ARG A 68 3.56 -20.78 11.49
N LEU A 69 2.84 -21.80 11.05
CA LEU A 69 1.45 -21.67 10.64
C LEU A 69 0.65 -22.88 11.11
N GLU A 70 -0.37 -22.63 11.91
CA GLU A 70 -1.34 -23.61 12.37
C GLU A 70 -2.73 -23.18 11.95
N LEU A 71 -3.43 -24.10 11.31
CA LEU A 71 -4.73 -23.86 10.72
C LEU A 71 -5.71 -24.83 11.33
N SER A 72 -6.79 -24.29 11.87
CA SER A 72 -7.92 -25.09 12.33
C SER A 72 -9.18 -24.58 11.68
N GLU A 73 -9.90 -25.47 11.03
CA GLU A 73 -11.24 -25.20 10.54
C GLU A 73 -12.22 -25.53 11.66
N ARG A 74 -13.00 -24.55 12.10
CA ARG A 74 -14.12 -24.85 13.01
C ARG A 74 -15.29 -25.34 12.17
N VAL A 75 -15.63 -26.61 12.38
CA VAL A 75 -16.74 -27.31 11.69
C VAL A 75 -18.08 -26.58 11.83
N HIS A 76 -18.27 -25.72 12.83
CA HIS A 76 -19.37 -24.75 12.95
C HIS A 76 -18.81 -23.45 13.57
N PRO A 77 -18.88 -22.26 12.94
CA PRO A 77 -19.68 -21.83 11.79
C PRO A 77 -18.81 -21.44 10.57
N GLY A 78 -18.14 -22.40 9.91
CA GLY A 78 -17.37 -22.11 8.67
C GLY A 78 -16.28 -21.04 8.81
N VAL A 79 -15.81 -20.80 10.04
CA VAL A 79 -14.75 -19.83 10.34
C VAL A 79 -13.43 -20.59 10.41
N VAL A 80 -12.48 -20.18 9.59
CA VAL A 80 -11.10 -20.63 9.67
C VAL A 80 -10.38 -19.82 10.74
N HIS A 81 -9.71 -20.53 11.66
CA HIS A 81 -8.85 -19.95 12.67
C HIS A 81 -7.40 -20.24 12.29
N CYS A 82 -6.63 -19.17 12.14
CA CYS A 82 -5.23 -19.19 11.80
C CYS A 82 -4.42 -18.71 13.00
N VAL A 83 -3.41 -19.49 13.38
CA VAL A 83 -2.42 -19.13 14.40
C VAL A 83 -1.07 -19.10 13.70
N ALA A 84 -0.41 -17.95 13.68
CA ALA A 84 0.80 -17.77 12.88
C ALA A 84 1.88 -16.98 13.64
N ALA A 85 3.13 -17.27 13.31
CA ALA A 85 4.27 -16.42 13.63
C ALA A 85 4.94 -16.02 12.31
N PHE A 86 5.27 -14.74 12.17
CA PHE A 86 5.84 -14.17 10.95
C PHE A 86 7.25 -13.63 11.20
N GLU A 87 8.08 -13.64 10.16
CA GLU A 87 9.42 -13.05 10.19
C GLU A 87 9.38 -11.60 10.69
N GLY A 88 10.27 -11.25 11.61
CA GLY A 88 10.30 -9.92 12.23
C GLY A 88 9.12 -9.63 13.17
N GLY A 89 8.23 -10.59 13.44
CA GLY A 89 7.23 -10.53 14.49
C GLY A 89 7.82 -11.01 15.83
N HIS A 90 7.30 -10.52 16.95
CA HIS A 90 7.79 -10.87 18.29
C HIS A 90 6.89 -11.86 19.04
N ARG A 91 5.77 -12.26 18.43
CA ARG A 91 4.77 -13.13 19.06
C ARG A 91 3.98 -13.91 18.03
N THR A 92 3.43 -15.03 18.48
CA THR A 92 2.34 -15.71 17.78
C THR A 92 1.08 -14.84 17.82
N VAL A 93 0.38 -14.79 16.71
CA VAL A 93 -0.85 -14.03 16.51
C VAL A 93 -1.94 -14.92 15.93
N GLU A 94 -3.17 -14.49 16.14
CA GLU A 94 -4.34 -15.19 15.66
C GLU A 94 -5.10 -14.35 14.64
N GLY A 95 -5.66 -15.01 13.65
CA GLY A 95 -6.59 -14.43 12.70
C GLY A 95 -7.78 -15.36 12.50
N ARG A 96 -8.95 -14.77 12.26
CA ARG A 96 -10.19 -15.49 11.97
C ARG A 96 -10.80 -14.94 10.70
N GLY A 97 -11.36 -15.81 9.87
CA GLY A 97 -12.01 -15.38 8.64
C GLY A 97 -12.84 -16.48 7.99
N GLU A 98 -13.63 -16.08 7.01
CA GLU A 98 -14.45 -16.93 6.15
C GLU A 98 -13.64 -17.82 5.20
N SER A 99 -12.33 -17.57 5.12
CA SER A 99 -11.40 -18.39 4.36
C SER A 99 -10.04 -18.43 5.04
N LEU A 100 -9.25 -19.44 4.70
CA LEU A 100 -7.84 -19.53 5.11
C LEU A 100 -7.07 -18.25 4.78
N ARG A 101 -7.27 -17.73 3.56
CA ARG A 101 -6.60 -16.53 3.08
C ARG A 101 -6.94 -15.33 3.97
N THR A 102 -8.23 -15.08 4.20
CA THR A 102 -8.66 -13.98 5.07
C THR A 102 -8.10 -14.13 6.49
N ALA A 103 -8.15 -15.33 7.06
CA ALA A 103 -7.62 -15.59 8.40
C ALA A 103 -6.11 -15.33 8.48
N LEU A 104 -5.34 -15.79 7.50
CA LEU A 104 -3.90 -15.54 7.40
C LEU A 104 -3.57 -14.04 7.29
N LEU A 105 -4.26 -13.31 6.40
CA LEU A 105 -4.02 -11.90 6.18
C LEU A 105 -4.35 -11.06 7.41
N ARG A 106 -5.46 -11.37 8.10
CA ARG A 106 -5.81 -10.69 9.37
C ARG A 106 -4.80 -10.99 10.47
N ALA A 107 -4.33 -12.23 10.60
CA ALA A 107 -3.25 -12.57 11.53
C ALA A 107 -1.99 -11.76 11.21
N PHE A 108 -1.64 -11.63 9.93
CA PHE A 108 -0.46 -10.89 9.50
C PHE A 108 -0.56 -9.40 9.84
N VAL A 109 -1.70 -8.75 9.59
CA VAL A 109 -1.93 -7.35 10.01
C VAL A 109 -1.82 -7.22 11.52
N ALA A 110 -2.43 -8.15 12.28
CA ALA A 110 -2.36 -8.14 13.74
C ALA A 110 -0.92 -8.28 14.27
N SER A 111 -0.05 -9.01 13.57
CA SER A 111 1.36 -9.14 13.93
C SER A 111 2.14 -7.82 13.91
N ARG A 112 1.66 -6.83 13.14
CA ARG A 112 2.33 -5.53 12.96
C ARG A 112 1.65 -4.41 13.73
N PHE A 113 0.33 -4.43 13.78
CA PHE A 113 -0.46 -3.31 14.29
C PHE A 113 -1.32 -3.66 15.51
N GLY A 114 -1.36 -4.93 15.94
CA GLY A 114 -2.26 -5.38 16.99
C GLY A 114 -3.70 -5.51 16.50
N ASP A 115 -4.67 -5.44 17.42
CA ASP A 115 -6.06 -5.80 17.12
C ASP A 115 -6.87 -4.66 16.46
N ALA A 116 -6.34 -3.44 16.43
CA ALA A 116 -7.03 -2.28 15.89
C ALA A 116 -6.10 -1.43 15.02
N VAL A 117 -6.66 -0.94 13.91
CA VAL A 117 -5.99 -0.06 12.96
C VAL A 117 -6.84 1.18 12.67
N PRO A 118 -6.23 2.33 12.35
CA PRO A 118 -6.97 3.49 11.85
C PRO A 118 -7.76 3.21 10.57
N ASP A 119 -8.59 4.16 10.16
CA ASP A 119 -9.28 4.09 8.88
C ASP A 119 -8.30 4.13 7.70
N VAL A 120 -8.74 3.58 6.56
CA VAL A 120 -7.91 3.54 5.36
C VAL A 120 -7.75 4.95 4.80
N LEU A 121 -6.50 5.39 4.69
CA LEU A 121 -6.15 6.61 3.99
C LEU A 121 -6.17 6.33 2.49
N ARG A 122 -7.23 6.77 1.78
CA ARG A 122 -7.43 6.52 0.34
C ARG A 122 -6.67 7.53 -0.54
N GLN A 123 -5.39 7.69 -0.29
CA GLN A 123 -4.48 8.55 -1.06
C GLN A 123 -3.15 7.83 -1.31
N SER A 124 -2.42 8.24 -2.35
CA SER A 124 -1.09 7.71 -2.63
C SER A 124 -0.14 7.97 -1.45
N GLN A 125 0.65 6.98 -1.08
CA GLN A 125 1.50 6.97 0.10
C GLN A 125 2.86 6.37 -0.21
N SER A 126 3.91 6.95 0.38
CA SER A 126 5.23 6.34 0.47
C SER A 126 5.38 5.71 1.86
N LEU A 127 6.04 4.56 1.94
CA LEU A 127 6.29 3.85 3.18
C LEU A 127 7.76 3.98 3.59
N VAL A 128 7.97 4.49 4.80
CA VAL A 128 9.27 4.57 5.47
C VAL A 128 9.20 3.74 6.74
N GLY A 129 9.58 2.47 6.63
CA GLY A 129 9.29 1.48 7.66
C GLY A 129 7.78 1.38 7.88
N THR A 130 7.33 1.39 9.13
CA THR A 130 5.90 1.28 9.46
C THR A 130 5.10 2.58 9.23
N ARG A 131 5.79 3.70 8.94
CA ARG A 131 5.16 4.99 8.69
C ARG A 131 4.74 5.12 7.24
N ALA A 132 3.57 5.70 7.03
CA ALA A 132 3.09 6.11 5.71
C ALA A 132 3.03 7.63 5.65
N GLU A 133 3.63 8.18 4.62
CA GLU A 133 3.59 9.61 4.32
C GLU A 133 2.82 9.79 3.01
N PRO A 134 1.89 10.76 2.92
CA PRO A 134 1.24 11.03 1.65
C PRO A 134 2.30 11.39 0.62
N ILE A 135 2.25 10.72 -0.54
CA ILE A 135 2.91 11.25 -1.73
C ILE A 135 2.02 12.42 -2.12
N GLY A 136 2.36 13.61 -1.63
CA GLY A 136 1.80 14.81 -2.19
C GLY A 136 1.99 14.73 -3.69
N GLU A 137 1.01 15.19 -4.46
CA GLU A 137 1.42 15.93 -5.64
C GLU A 137 2.43 16.94 -5.10
N GLN A 138 3.71 16.72 -5.39
CA GLN A 138 4.57 17.84 -5.59
C GLN A 138 3.80 18.63 -6.63
N ARG A 139 2.98 19.59 -6.18
CA ARG A 139 2.58 20.70 -7.02
C ARG A 139 3.91 21.01 -7.66
N ALA A 140 4.02 20.76 -8.96
CA ALA A 140 5.01 21.46 -9.72
C ALA A 140 4.82 22.88 -9.22
N SER A 141 5.79 23.38 -8.46
CA SER A 141 6.05 24.80 -8.46
C SER A 141 6.36 25.05 -9.92
N THR A 142 5.31 25.17 -10.72
CA THR A 142 5.22 26.19 -11.73
C THR A 142 5.38 27.47 -10.92
N SER A 143 6.63 27.78 -10.60
CA SER A 143 7.14 29.08 -10.95
C SER A 143 6.73 29.24 -12.41
N PHE A 144 5.53 29.77 -12.62
CA PHE A 144 5.26 30.53 -13.82
C PHE A 144 6.28 31.65 -13.70
N GLU A 145 7.43 31.42 -14.34
CA GLU A 145 8.30 32.49 -14.76
C GLU A 145 7.36 33.48 -15.47
N ASP A 146 7.30 34.70 -14.92
CA ASP A 146 6.50 35.79 -15.47
C ASP A 146 6.68 35.79 -17.00
N PRO A 147 5.60 35.88 -17.79
CA PRO A 147 5.76 36.09 -19.23
C PRO A 147 6.60 37.36 -19.43
N PRO A 148 7.65 37.35 -20.28
CA PRO A 148 8.44 38.54 -20.50
C PRO A 148 7.51 39.65 -21.02
N SER A 149 7.45 40.74 -20.25
CA SER A 149 6.72 41.96 -20.60
C SER A 149 7.19 42.45 -21.99
N PRO A 150 6.29 42.61 -22.97
CA PRO A 150 6.66 43.09 -24.29
C PRO A 150 6.65 44.62 -24.30
N ASP A 151 7.50 45.25 -23.49
CA ASP A 151 7.81 46.69 -23.61
C ASP A 151 9.24 46.89 -24.11
N GLY A 152 9.56 46.18 -25.19
CA GLY A 152 10.68 46.52 -26.07
C GLY A 152 10.24 47.62 -27.01
N ARG A 153 10.57 48.88 -26.67
CA ARG A 153 10.52 50.02 -27.60
C ARG A 153 11.11 49.60 -28.94
N ILE A 154 10.29 49.62 -29.99
CA ILE A 154 10.73 49.48 -31.37
C ILE A 154 11.67 50.67 -31.63
N GLY A 155 12.98 50.41 -31.61
CA GLY A 155 13.99 51.37 -32.03
C GLY A 155 13.89 51.59 -33.54
N ASP A 156 13.84 52.86 -33.93
CA ASP A 156 13.83 53.33 -35.31
C ASP A 156 14.93 52.65 -36.15
N ILE A 157 14.51 51.91 -37.18
CA ILE A 157 15.42 51.41 -38.21
C ILE A 157 15.68 52.59 -39.16
N GLN A 158 16.76 53.35 -38.93
CA GLN A 158 17.29 54.23 -39.96
C GLN A 158 18.21 53.45 -40.89
N SER A 159 17.70 53.17 -42.09
CA SER A 159 18.49 52.71 -43.23
C SER A 159 19.45 53.82 -43.69
N ALA A 160 20.74 53.54 -43.77
CA ALA A 160 21.70 54.40 -44.48
C ALA A 160 21.91 53.85 -45.91
N PRO A 161 21.84 54.69 -46.97
CA PRO A 161 22.07 54.22 -48.33
C PRO A 161 23.57 54.23 -48.64
N ARG A 162 24.05 53.18 -49.32
CA ARG A 162 25.05 53.26 -50.39
C ARG A 162 25.14 51.94 -51.16
#